data_AF-A0A956T9Y3-F1
#
_entry.id   AF-A0A956T9Y3-F1
#
_cell.length_a   1.000
_cell.length_b   1.000
_cell.length_c   1.000
_cell.angle_alpha   90.00
_cell.angle_beta   90.00
_cell.angle_gamma   90.00
#
_symmetry.space_group_name_H-M   'P 1'
#
loop_
_entity.id
_entity.type
_entity.pdbx_description
1 polymer ?
#
loop_
_entity_poly.entity_id
_entity_poly.type
_entity_poly.pdbx_seq_one_letter_code
_entity_poly.pdbx_strand_id
1 'polypeptide(L)'
;MPLTMLIKALPDVPDDIAHHAGQLRFRNTTLVYLDVDDANLFEDHWLYVHMPNLKMGRITNFRNWSPALYGEKTSSVLALEYWSSDDDPFWHLDDTTLIELGKRELKASGLIGNANILDGAVYRIHRCYPMYKRGYQEHLVPVQTYLDTLPGLHAIGRYGAFKYNNQDHSILMGLAAAGQVLDNRFEPLWWMDHNQTPDDDAQTSVHTASPGRRPDQVALGQPRHPLYRGQHTP
;
A
#
# COMPACT_ATOMS: atom_id res chain seq x y z
N MET A 1 -10.00 11.11 -1.32
CA MET A 1 -10.73 10.73 -0.08
C MET A 1 -10.92 9.22 -0.05
N PRO A 2 -10.89 8.54 1.11
CA PRO A 2 -11.20 7.11 1.20
C PRO A 2 -12.63 6.78 0.78
N LEU A 3 -12.80 5.66 0.06
CA LEU A 3 -14.09 5.22 -0.50
C LEU A 3 -15.21 5.17 0.55
N THR A 4 -14.92 4.64 1.74
CA THR A 4 -15.90 4.54 2.83
C THR A 4 -16.29 5.88 3.43
N MET A 5 -15.43 6.89 3.35
CA MET A 5 -15.73 8.27 3.76
C MET A 5 -16.53 9.00 2.69
N LEU A 6 -16.21 8.76 1.41
CA LEU A 6 -16.98 9.28 0.28
C LEU A 6 -18.44 8.84 0.38
N ILE A 7 -18.69 7.54 0.55
CA ILE A 7 -20.06 7.01 0.66
C ILE A 7 -20.82 7.62 1.84
N LYS A 8 -20.16 7.83 2.99
CA LYS A 8 -20.80 8.50 4.13
C LYS A 8 -21.11 9.98 3.91
N ALA A 9 -20.39 10.64 3.01
CA ALA A 9 -20.55 12.07 2.74
C ALA A 9 -21.55 12.36 1.63
N LEU A 10 -21.87 11.37 0.79
CA LEU A 10 -22.85 11.52 -0.28
C LEU A 10 -24.28 11.60 0.28
N PRO A 11 -25.15 12.45 -0.27
CA PRO A 11 -26.56 12.47 0.07
C PRO A 11 -27.28 11.25 -0.51
N ASP A 12 -28.38 10.84 0.14
CA ASP A 12 -29.34 9.86 -0.38
C ASP A 12 -28.74 8.51 -0.85
N VAL A 13 -27.65 8.07 -0.20
CA VAL A 13 -27.06 6.75 -0.44
C VAL A 13 -28.02 5.66 0.05
N PRO A 14 -28.36 4.66 -0.78
CA PRO A 14 -29.16 3.52 -0.34
C PRO A 14 -28.54 2.76 0.84
N ASP A 15 -29.38 2.31 1.78
CA ASP A 15 -28.95 1.65 3.02
C ASP A 15 -28.09 0.40 2.78
N ASP A 16 -28.38 -0.37 1.72
CA ASP A 16 -27.61 -1.54 1.33
C ASP A 16 -26.19 -1.15 0.87
N ILE A 17 -26.04 -0.07 0.10
CA ILE A 17 -24.74 0.45 -0.34
C ILE A 17 -23.94 0.98 0.86
N ALA A 18 -24.60 1.71 1.77
CA ALA A 18 -23.97 2.17 3.00
C ALA A 18 -23.50 0.99 3.87
N HIS A 19 -24.28 -0.10 3.93
CA HIS A 19 -23.90 -1.33 4.60
C HIS A 19 -22.67 -1.99 3.96
N HIS A 20 -22.65 -2.17 2.64
CA HIS A 20 -21.49 -2.73 1.92
C HIS A 20 -20.24 -1.89 2.12
N ALA A 21 -20.32 -0.56 1.98
CA ALA A 21 -19.20 0.34 2.28
C ALA A 21 -18.74 0.21 3.75
N GLY A 22 -19.68 0.00 4.67
CA GLY A 22 -19.46 -0.28 6.09
C GLY A 22 -18.77 -1.62 6.38
N GLN A 23 -18.54 -2.50 5.40
CA GLN A 23 -17.75 -3.73 5.55
C GLN A 23 -16.30 -3.59 5.04
N LEU A 24 -16.02 -2.57 4.24
CA LEU A 24 -14.68 -2.27 3.77
C LEU A 24 -13.86 -1.66 4.91
N ARG A 25 -12.61 -2.10 5.05
CA ARG A 25 -11.71 -1.66 6.13
C ARG A 25 -10.40 -1.14 5.56
N PHE A 26 -9.83 -0.19 6.29
CA PHE A 26 -8.46 0.25 6.05
C PHE A 26 -7.64 0.00 7.31
N ARG A 27 -6.35 -0.25 7.11
CA ARG A 27 -5.38 -0.35 8.18
C ARG A 27 -4.70 0.99 8.40
N ASN A 28 -4.46 1.34 9.64
CA ASN A 28 -3.68 2.51 10.04
C ASN A 28 -2.19 2.17 10.08
N THR A 29 -1.35 3.19 9.99
CA THR A 29 0.10 3.08 10.15
C THR A 29 0.57 4.06 11.20
N THR A 30 1.32 3.56 12.17
CA THR A 30 2.09 4.37 13.12
C THR A 30 3.55 4.28 12.73
N LEU A 31 4.17 5.43 12.45
CA LEU A 31 5.59 5.58 12.19
C LEU A 31 6.24 6.08 13.47
N VAL A 32 7.20 5.32 13.99
CA VAL A 32 8.07 5.75 15.08
C VAL A 32 9.45 6.06 14.49
N TYR A 33 9.79 7.33 14.43
CA TYR A 33 11.10 7.80 14.01
C TYR A 33 12.03 7.79 15.21
N LEU A 34 13.26 7.29 15.03
CA LEU A 34 14.30 7.26 16.06
C LEU A 34 15.59 7.81 15.46
N ASP A 35 16.20 8.78 16.15
CA ASP A 35 17.52 9.31 15.81
C ASP A 35 18.59 8.50 16.55
N VAL A 36 19.44 7.80 15.80
CA VAL A 36 20.43 6.87 16.33
C VAL A 36 21.81 7.44 16.13
N ASP A 37 22.62 7.49 17.20
CA ASP A 37 23.97 8.07 17.24
C ASP A 37 25.02 7.17 16.58
N ASP A 38 24.78 6.80 15.33
CA ASP A 38 25.74 6.12 14.47
C ASP A 38 25.39 6.38 13.01
N ALA A 39 26.40 6.52 12.18
CA ALA A 39 26.29 6.74 10.75
C ALA A 39 26.21 5.43 9.94
N ASN A 40 26.62 4.30 10.53
CA ASN A 40 26.84 3.03 9.84
C ASN A 40 26.09 1.90 10.55
N LEU A 41 24.76 1.92 10.42
CA LEU A 41 23.89 0.93 11.07
C LEU A 41 23.80 -0.38 10.28
N PHE A 42 23.23 -0.30 9.07
CA PHE A 42 23.09 -1.42 8.13
C PHE A 42 22.95 -0.86 6.71
N GLU A 43 23.28 -1.69 5.70
CA GLU A 43 23.40 -1.26 4.30
C GLU A 43 22.06 -1.14 3.58
N ASP A 44 21.03 -1.86 4.02
CA ASP A 44 19.70 -1.86 3.38
C ASP A 44 18.95 -0.54 3.56
N HIS A 45 18.19 -0.13 2.53
CA HIS A 45 17.27 1.01 2.63
C HIS A 45 16.10 0.72 3.57
N TRP A 46 15.62 -0.54 3.60
CA TRP A 46 14.58 -0.99 4.50
C TRP A 46 14.65 -2.50 4.72
N LEU A 47 14.11 -2.95 5.86
CA LEU A 47 14.06 -4.35 6.27
C LEU A 47 12.63 -4.71 6.69
N TYR A 48 12.18 -5.90 6.32
CA TYR A 48 10.96 -6.49 6.88
C TYR A 48 11.29 -7.30 8.12
N VAL A 49 10.48 -7.12 9.16
CA VAL A 49 10.69 -7.76 10.46
C VAL A 49 9.61 -8.82 10.69
N HIS A 50 10.05 -10.06 10.85
CA HIS A 50 9.17 -11.22 11.09
C HIS A 50 9.49 -11.92 12.43
N MET A 51 10.12 -11.21 13.37
CA MET A 51 10.45 -11.74 14.68
C MET A 51 9.20 -11.78 15.58
N PRO A 52 8.81 -12.94 16.15
CA PRO A 52 7.56 -13.07 16.92
C PRO A 52 7.46 -12.16 18.16
N ASN A 53 8.61 -11.75 18.70
CA ASN A 53 8.72 -10.92 19.89
C ASN A 53 8.79 -9.41 19.58
N LEU A 54 8.78 -9.01 18.31
CA LEU A 54 8.78 -7.61 17.88
C LEU A 54 7.46 -7.26 17.19
N LYS A 55 6.91 -6.10 17.49
CA LYS A 55 5.66 -5.60 16.90
C LYS A 55 5.90 -4.80 15.62
N MET A 56 7.06 -4.16 15.48
CA MET A 56 7.40 -3.49 14.21
C MET A 56 7.48 -4.52 13.10
N GLY A 57 7.01 -4.14 11.91
CA GLY A 57 7.09 -5.03 10.76
C GLY A 57 7.89 -4.49 9.59
N ARG A 58 8.25 -3.20 9.60
CA ARG A 58 9.25 -2.64 8.69
C ARG A 58 10.13 -1.62 9.41
N ILE A 59 11.41 -1.60 9.07
CA ILE A 59 12.36 -0.57 9.46
C ILE A 59 12.91 0.07 8.19
N THR A 60 12.95 1.39 8.12
CA THR A 60 13.56 2.14 7.02
C THR A 60 14.75 2.93 7.54
N ASN A 61 15.88 2.85 6.84
CA ASN A 61 17.07 3.66 7.11
C ASN A 61 17.15 4.80 6.10
N PHE A 62 16.76 6.00 6.52
CA PHE A 62 16.79 7.18 5.64
C PHE A 62 18.19 7.66 5.31
N ARG A 63 19.19 7.27 6.10
CA ARG A 63 20.59 7.65 5.84
C ARG A 63 21.08 7.07 4.50
N ASN A 64 20.58 5.90 4.11
CA ASN A 64 21.01 5.26 2.88
C ASN A 64 20.29 5.81 1.63
N TRP A 65 19.30 6.70 1.77
CA TRP A 65 18.54 7.21 0.63
C TRP A 65 19.23 8.35 -0.09
N SER A 66 19.67 9.37 0.65
CA SER A 66 20.32 10.55 0.07
C SER A 66 21.10 11.36 1.11
N PRO A 67 22.33 11.81 0.81
CA PRO A 67 23.09 12.73 1.65
C PRO A 67 22.37 14.03 2.01
N ALA A 68 21.48 14.51 1.14
CA ALA A 68 20.72 15.73 1.38
C ALA A 68 19.76 15.64 2.59
N LEU A 69 19.39 14.43 3.02
CA LEU A 69 18.48 14.23 4.16
C LEU A 69 19.17 14.41 5.52
N TYR A 70 20.49 14.17 5.60
CA TYR A 70 21.24 14.24 6.86
C TYR A 70 22.33 15.32 6.89
N GLY A 71 22.76 15.84 5.73
CA GLY A 71 23.78 16.89 5.66
C GLY A 71 25.08 16.44 6.34
N GLU A 72 25.52 17.19 7.35
CA GLU A 72 26.74 16.89 8.13
C GLU A 72 26.49 16.03 9.38
N LYS A 73 25.24 15.60 9.63
CA LYS A 73 24.92 14.81 10.82
C LYS A 73 25.61 13.44 10.78
N THR A 74 26.17 13.05 11.91
CA THR A 74 26.76 11.73 12.14
C THR A 74 25.75 10.70 12.64
N SER A 75 24.52 11.11 12.93
CA SER A 75 23.43 10.22 13.34
C SER A 75 22.61 9.72 12.14
N SER A 76 21.79 8.70 12.37
CA SER A 76 20.89 8.09 11.39
C SER A 76 19.45 8.15 11.87
N VAL A 77 18.54 8.58 11.01
CA VAL A 77 17.11 8.49 11.28
C VAL A 77 16.57 7.17 10.75
N LEU A 78 16.04 6.35 11.66
CA LEU A 78 15.28 5.15 11.33
C LEU A 78 13.78 5.41 11.49
N ALA A 79 12.96 4.87 10.60
CA ALA A 79 11.51 4.77 10.82
C ALA A 79 11.10 3.32 11.04
N LEU A 80 10.45 3.07 12.18
CA LEU A 80 9.83 1.80 12.52
C LEU A 80 8.33 1.90 12.21
N GLU A 81 7.83 0.95 11.41
CA GLU A 81 6.43 0.91 11.01
C GLU A 81 5.65 -0.14 11.79
N TYR A 82 4.54 0.30 12.34
CA TYR A 82 3.56 -0.51 13.04
C TYR A 82 2.21 -0.36 12.36
N TRP A 83 1.48 -1.46 12.19
CA TRP A 83 0.16 -1.42 11.57
C TRP A 83 -0.91 -1.90 12.54
N SER A 84 -1.95 -1.10 12.70
CA SER A 84 -3.06 -1.31 13.62
C SER A 84 -4.38 -0.87 12.98
N SER A 85 -5.48 -1.03 13.68
CA SER A 85 -6.81 -0.57 13.28
C SER A 85 -7.32 0.46 14.28
N ASP A 86 -8.37 1.22 13.94
CA ASP A 86 -8.97 2.23 14.85
C ASP A 86 -9.47 1.60 16.18
N ASP A 87 -9.81 0.31 16.19
CA ASP A 87 -10.27 -0.48 17.35
C ASP A 87 -9.15 -1.20 18.11
N ASP A 88 -7.91 -1.15 17.62
CA ASP A 88 -6.76 -1.78 18.28
C ASP A 88 -6.24 -0.88 19.41
N PRO A 89 -6.10 -1.37 20.67
CA PRO A 89 -5.49 -0.61 21.76
C PRO A 89 -4.12 -0.02 21.41
N PHE A 90 -3.35 -0.68 20.53
CA PHE A 90 -2.06 -0.18 20.06
C PHE A 90 -2.17 1.20 19.40
N TRP A 91 -3.24 1.46 18.64
CA TRP A 91 -3.44 2.71 17.93
C TRP A 91 -3.54 3.92 18.86
N HIS A 92 -4.05 3.69 20.08
CA HIS A 92 -4.34 4.70 21.09
C HIS A 92 -3.21 4.87 22.12
N LEU A 93 -2.09 4.15 21.98
CA LEU A 93 -0.91 4.38 22.80
C LEU A 93 -0.39 5.81 22.58
N ASP A 94 0.05 6.46 23.65
CA ASP A 94 0.67 7.78 23.57
C ASP A 94 2.07 7.72 22.93
N ASP A 95 2.56 8.88 22.49
CA ASP A 95 3.82 8.98 21.75
C ASP A 95 5.01 8.52 22.58
N THR A 96 5.04 8.84 23.87
CA THR A 96 6.13 8.44 24.78
C THR A 96 6.20 6.92 24.88
N THR A 97 5.05 6.25 25.09
CA THR A 97 4.97 4.79 25.13
C THR A 97 5.42 4.14 23.82
N LEU A 98 5.05 4.70 22.67
CA LEU A 98 5.44 4.19 21.35
C LEU A 98 6.94 4.40 21.06
N ILE A 99 7.51 5.53 21.45
CA ILE A 99 8.95 5.80 21.33
C ILE A 99 9.73 4.81 22.18
N GLU A 100 9.34 4.58 23.44
CA GLU A 100 10.01 3.62 24.32
C GLU A 100 9.87 2.17 23.83
N LEU A 101 8.70 1.82 23.26
CA LEU A 101 8.53 0.56 22.55
C LEU A 101 9.51 0.43 21.38
N GLY A 102 9.57 1.44 20.51
CA GLY A 102 10.46 1.46 19.36
C GLY A 102 11.93 1.34 19.74
N LYS A 103 12.38 2.08 20.76
CA LYS A 103 13.74 1.98 21.31
C LYS A 103 14.06 0.57 21.79
N ARG A 104 13.15 -0.04 22.55
CA ARG A 104 13.33 -1.40 23.07
C ARG A 104 13.41 -2.42 21.93
N GLU A 105 12.49 -2.35 20.97
CA GLU A 105 12.45 -3.29 19.86
C GLU A 105 13.63 -3.12 18.90
N LEU A 106 14.06 -1.88 18.64
CA LEU A 106 15.24 -1.59 17.83
C LEU A 106 16.53 -2.13 18.47
N LYS A 107 16.66 -2.03 19.79
CA LYS A 107 17.78 -2.68 20.50
C LYS A 107 17.68 -4.20 20.45
N ALA A 108 16.49 -4.74 20.66
CA ALA A 108 16.25 -6.19 20.63
C ALA A 108 16.45 -6.82 19.25
N SER A 109 16.36 -6.06 18.17
CA SER A 109 16.66 -6.53 16.81
C SER A 109 18.17 -6.76 16.58
N GLY A 110 19.03 -6.14 17.39
CA GLY A 110 20.50 -6.18 17.24
C GLY A 110 21.06 -5.29 16.12
N LEU A 111 20.21 -4.59 15.37
CA LEU A 111 20.62 -3.82 14.17
C LEU A 111 21.45 -2.57 14.46
N ILE A 112 21.43 -2.06 15.68
CA ILE A 112 22.14 -0.83 16.07
C ILE A 112 23.29 -1.07 17.05
N GLY A 113 23.61 -2.33 17.36
CA GLY A 113 24.62 -2.68 18.35
C GLY A 113 24.44 -1.94 19.68
N ASN A 114 25.46 -1.17 20.09
CA ASN A 114 25.47 -0.37 21.31
C ASN A 114 25.15 1.13 21.07
N ALA A 115 24.73 1.52 19.87
CA ALA A 115 24.47 2.91 19.55
C ALA A 115 23.38 3.51 20.46
N ASN A 116 23.58 4.78 20.82
CA ASN A 116 22.59 5.53 21.59
C ASN A 116 21.42 5.94 20.69
N ILE A 117 20.23 6.02 21.28
CA ILE A 117 19.06 6.59 20.61
C ILE A 117 18.81 7.96 21.23
N LEU A 118 19.07 9.00 20.46
CA LEU A 118 19.15 10.40 20.90
C LEU A 118 17.78 11.02 21.09
N ASP A 119 16.86 10.73 20.16
CA ASP A 119 15.52 11.31 20.15
C ASP A 119 14.52 10.38 19.43
N GLY A 120 13.23 10.70 19.53
CA GLY A 120 12.18 10.01 18.80
C GLY A 120 10.95 10.87 18.54
N ALA A 121 10.24 10.54 17.46
CA ALA A 121 8.99 11.20 17.09
C ALA A 121 7.98 10.18 16.55
N VAL A 122 6.69 10.46 16.72
CA VAL A 122 5.62 9.57 16.25
C VAL A 122 4.76 10.30 15.23
N TYR A 123 4.43 9.61 14.15
CA TYR A 123 3.47 10.08 13.15
C TYR A 123 2.42 9.00 12.87
N ARG A 124 1.14 9.38 12.91
CA ARG A 124 0.00 8.48 12.77
C ARG A 124 -0.74 8.77 11.47
N ILE A 125 -0.90 7.75 10.64
CA ILE A 125 -1.59 7.82 9.35
C ILE A 125 -2.83 6.93 9.42
N HIS A 126 -4.01 7.55 9.52
CA HIS A 126 -5.27 6.83 9.43
C HIS A 126 -5.48 6.28 8.02
N ARG A 127 -6.09 5.09 7.94
CA ARG A 127 -6.58 4.46 6.71
C ARG A 127 -5.53 4.34 5.60
N CYS A 128 -4.28 4.08 5.98
CA CYS A 128 -3.12 4.01 5.10
C CYS A 128 -3.17 2.87 4.07
N TYR A 129 -3.81 1.75 4.38
CA TYR A 129 -3.88 0.59 3.47
C TYR A 129 -5.29 0.01 3.35
N PRO A 130 -5.86 -0.19 2.15
CA PRO A 130 -7.08 -0.97 2.00
C PRO A 130 -6.83 -2.42 2.42
N MET A 131 -7.75 -3.00 3.19
CA MET A 131 -7.63 -4.37 3.66
C MET A 131 -8.47 -5.32 2.82
N TYR A 132 -7.81 -6.24 2.11
CA TYR A 132 -8.46 -7.28 1.33
C TYR A 132 -8.76 -8.49 2.19
N LYS A 133 -9.87 -8.42 2.94
CA LYS A 133 -10.41 -9.62 3.61
C LYS A 133 -10.97 -10.59 2.57
N ARG A 134 -10.99 -11.89 2.89
CA ARG A 134 -11.69 -12.87 2.05
C ARG A 134 -13.13 -12.41 1.84
N GLY A 135 -13.59 -12.39 0.59
CA GLY A 135 -14.93 -11.91 0.23
C GLY A 135 -15.08 -10.38 0.11
N TYR A 136 -14.02 -9.58 0.24
CA TYR A 136 -14.15 -8.12 0.19
C TYR A 136 -14.81 -7.59 -1.11
N GLN A 137 -14.68 -8.32 -2.23
CA GLN A 137 -15.29 -7.96 -3.51
C GLN A 137 -16.83 -8.00 -3.46
N GLU A 138 -17.42 -8.87 -2.64
CA GLU A 138 -18.88 -8.91 -2.41
C GLU A 138 -19.41 -7.60 -1.80
N HIS A 139 -18.52 -6.81 -1.18
CA HIS A 139 -18.83 -5.48 -0.67
C HIS A 139 -18.30 -4.36 -1.56
N LEU A 140 -17.13 -4.52 -2.18
CA LEU A 140 -16.55 -3.49 -3.03
C LEU A 140 -17.35 -3.29 -4.33
N VAL A 141 -17.75 -4.37 -5.00
CA VAL A 141 -18.41 -4.30 -6.31
C VAL A 141 -19.74 -3.53 -6.23
N PRO A 142 -20.66 -3.81 -5.28
CA PRO A 142 -21.89 -3.02 -5.17
C PRO A 142 -21.63 -1.51 -4.98
N VAL A 143 -20.63 -1.16 -4.18
CA VAL A 143 -20.23 0.24 -3.94
C VAL A 143 -19.69 0.89 -5.21
N GLN A 144 -18.83 0.20 -5.96
CA GLN A 144 -18.31 0.67 -7.24
C GLN A 144 -19.44 0.87 -8.26
N THR A 145 -20.30 -0.13 -8.44
CA THR A 145 -21.45 -0.07 -9.34
C THR A 145 -22.38 1.10 -9.00
N TYR A 146 -22.64 1.36 -7.71
CA TYR A 146 -23.43 2.52 -7.29
C TYR A 146 -22.74 3.84 -7.68
N LEU A 147 -21.44 3.99 -7.39
CA LEU A 147 -20.71 5.20 -7.73
C LEU A 147 -20.64 5.45 -9.24
N ASP A 148 -20.59 4.39 -10.05
CA ASP A 148 -20.62 4.47 -11.52
C ASP A 148 -21.96 5.02 -12.05
N THR A 149 -23.02 5.01 -11.25
CA THR A 149 -24.30 5.65 -11.61
C THR A 149 -24.31 7.17 -11.40
N LEU A 150 -23.33 7.72 -10.67
CA LEU A 150 -23.29 9.13 -10.30
C LEU A 150 -22.52 9.94 -11.37
N PRO A 151 -23.21 10.81 -12.15
CA PRO A 151 -22.56 11.55 -13.21
C PRO A 151 -21.48 12.50 -12.68
N GLY A 152 -20.33 12.54 -13.35
CA GLY A 152 -19.25 13.46 -12.99
C GLY A 152 -18.35 13.02 -11.83
N LEU A 153 -18.54 11.82 -11.28
CA LEU A 153 -17.76 11.33 -10.15
C LEU A 153 -16.74 10.26 -10.57
N HIS A 154 -15.46 10.53 -10.30
CA HIS A 154 -14.39 9.53 -10.42
C HIS A 154 -13.76 9.27 -9.05
N ALA A 155 -13.91 8.05 -8.53
CA ALA A 155 -13.20 7.61 -7.33
C ALA A 155 -11.87 6.93 -7.71
N ILE A 156 -10.76 7.64 -7.47
CA ILE A 156 -9.42 7.23 -7.93
C ILE A 156 -8.41 7.13 -6.78
N GLY A 157 -7.23 6.61 -7.11
CA GLY A 157 -6.07 6.50 -6.21
C GLY A 157 -6.23 5.42 -5.15
N ARG A 158 -5.20 5.25 -4.31
CA ARG A 158 -5.15 4.19 -3.29
C ARG A 158 -6.44 4.07 -2.47
N TYR A 159 -6.92 5.20 -1.93
CA TYR A 159 -8.04 5.19 -1.00
C TYR A 159 -9.41 5.28 -1.69
N GLY A 160 -9.50 6.07 -2.76
CA GLY A 160 -10.77 6.29 -3.48
C GLY A 160 -11.16 5.06 -4.29
N ALA A 161 -10.20 4.42 -4.94
CA ALA A 161 -10.43 3.18 -5.67
C ALA A 161 -10.41 1.91 -4.78
N PHE A 162 -10.11 2.06 -3.49
CA PHE A 162 -9.86 0.94 -2.57
C PHE A 162 -8.79 -0.03 -3.12
N LYS A 163 -7.72 0.51 -3.72
CA LYS A 163 -6.64 -0.28 -4.34
C LYS A 163 -5.33 -0.12 -3.59
N TYR A 164 -4.57 -1.20 -3.46
CA TYR A 164 -3.20 -1.14 -2.98
C TYR A 164 -2.28 -0.53 -4.06
N ASN A 165 -2.30 0.81 -4.17
CA ASN A 165 -1.53 1.55 -5.17
C ASN A 165 -0.24 2.12 -4.62
N ASN A 166 0.78 2.25 -5.47
CA ASN A 166 1.93 3.10 -5.21
C ASN A 166 1.66 4.54 -5.68
N GLN A 167 2.66 5.42 -5.53
CA GLN A 167 2.52 6.84 -5.84
C GLN A 167 2.30 7.07 -7.34
N ASP A 168 3.12 6.45 -8.18
CA ASP A 168 3.05 6.46 -9.64
C ASP A 168 1.69 6.00 -10.16
N HIS A 169 1.15 4.87 -9.66
CA HIS A 169 -0.20 4.43 -10.01
C HIS A 169 -1.24 5.50 -9.66
N SER A 170 -1.16 6.08 -8.45
CA SER A 170 -2.13 7.08 -8.01
C SER A 170 -2.07 8.36 -8.84
N ILE A 171 -0.88 8.77 -9.28
CA ILE A 171 -0.68 9.90 -10.20
C ILE A 171 -1.26 9.58 -11.58
N LEU A 172 -0.97 8.39 -12.12
CA LEU A 172 -1.50 7.95 -13.41
C LEU A 172 -3.03 7.94 -13.42
N MET A 173 -3.67 7.44 -12.35
CA MET A 173 -5.13 7.49 -12.24
C MET A 173 -5.68 8.93 -12.24
N GLY A 174 -4.95 9.89 -11.65
CA GLY A 174 -5.30 11.29 -11.68
C GLY A 174 -5.22 11.91 -13.08
N LEU A 175 -4.15 11.60 -13.81
CA LEU A 175 -3.97 12.03 -15.20
C LEU A 175 -5.06 11.45 -16.10
N ALA A 176 -5.36 10.15 -15.96
CA ALA A 176 -6.42 9.48 -16.71
C ALA A 176 -7.81 10.08 -16.42
N ALA A 177 -8.12 10.34 -15.15
CA ALA A 177 -9.37 11.00 -14.79
C ALA A 177 -9.47 12.42 -15.37
N ALA A 178 -8.40 13.20 -15.34
CA ALA A 178 -8.37 14.53 -15.95
C ALA A 178 -8.58 14.47 -17.48
N GLY A 179 -7.96 13.50 -18.15
CA GLY A 179 -8.17 13.27 -19.59
C GLY A 179 -9.62 12.93 -19.93
N GLN A 180 -10.26 12.06 -19.15
CA GLN A 180 -11.67 11.73 -19.34
C GLN A 180 -12.59 12.95 -19.16
N VAL A 181 -12.33 13.78 -18.15
CA VAL A 181 -13.09 15.03 -17.93
C VAL A 181 -12.97 15.98 -19.12
N LEU A 182 -11.78 16.14 -19.70
CA LEU A 182 -11.57 16.98 -20.89
C LEU A 182 -12.31 16.45 -22.12
N ASP A 183 -12.38 15.13 -22.27
CA ASP A 183 -13.07 14.45 -23.37
C ASP A 183 -14.58 14.25 -23.11
N ASN A 184 -15.11 14.76 -21.99
CA ASN A 184 -16.49 14.53 -21.54
C ASN A 184 -16.86 13.03 -21.48
N ARG A 185 -15.90 12.18 -21.10
CA ARG A 185 -16.08 10.76 -20.78
C ARG A 185 -16.12 10.58 -19.27
N PHE A 186 -16.87 9.58 -18.81
CA PHE A 186 -17.00 9.25 -17.38
C PHE A 186 -16.99 7.72 -17.19
N GLU A 187 -16.01 7.06 -17.79
CA GLU A 187 -15.84 5.63 -17.71
C GLU A 187 -15.19 5.24 -16.38
N PRO A 188 -15.61 4.12 -15.76
CA PRO A 188 -15.02 3.67 -14.51
C PRO A 188 -13.52 3.36 -14.65
N LEU A 189 -12.73 3.82 -13.68
CA LEU A 189 -11.27 3.68 -13.66
C LEU A 189 -10.77 2.57 -12.72
N TRP A 190 -11.66 1.71 -12.25
CA TRP A 190 -11.36 0.65 -11.26
C TRP A 190 -10.32 -0.37 -11.77
N TRP A 191 -10.31 -0.61 -13.09
CA TRP A 191 -9.51 -1.63 -13.75
C TRP A 191 -8.07 -1.21 -14.04
N MET A 192 -7.73 0.09 -13.99
CA MET A 192 -6.36 0.54 -14.24
C MET A 192 -5.43 -0.13 -13.25
N ASP A 193 -4.64 -1.06 -13.77
CA ASP A 193 -3.85 -1.98 -12.96
C ASP A 193 -2.40 -1.51 -12.86
N HIS A 194 -1.74 -2.01 -11.83
CA HIS A 194 -0.35 -1.76 -11.49
C HIS A 194 0.65 -2.22 -12.57
N ASN A 195 0.19 -2.98 -13.57
CA ASN A 195 1.01 -3.50 -14.67
C ASN A 195 0.76 -2.80 -16.00
N GLN A 196 -0.10 -1.77 -16.07
CA GLN A 196 -0.27 -0.99 -17.29
C GLN A 196 0.60 0.25 -17.19
N THR A 197 1.74 0.20 -17.86
CA THR A 197 2.59 1.38 -18.07
C THR A 197 2.09 2.14 -19.30
N PRO A 198 2.34 3.45 -19.41
CA PRO A 198 1.98 4.23 -20.59
C PRO A 198 2.54 3.65 -21.92
N ASP A 199 3.59 2.86 -21.85
CA ASP A 199 4.21 2.19 -23.02
C ASP A 199 3.38 0.99 -23.54
N ASP A 200 2.46 0.43 -22.75
CA ASP A 200 1.63 -0.70 -23.19
C ASP A 200 0.56 -0.26 -24.22
N ASP A 201 0.11 0.99 -24.17
CA ASP A 201 -0.81 1.57 -25.15
C ASP A 201 -0.11 1.90 -26.49
N ALA A 202 1.22 2.04 -26.51
CA ALA A 202 1.99 2.28 -27.72
C ALA A 202 2.18 1.02 -28.59
N GLN A 203 1.93 -0.18 -28.04
CA GLN A 203 2.07 -1.45 -28.78
C GLN A 203 0.79 -1.97 -29.42
N THR A 204 -0.39 -1.42 -29.08
CA THR A 204 -1.67 -1.92 -29.60
C THR A 204 -2.14 -1.27 -30.90
N SER A 205 -1.44 -0.25 -31.43
CA SER A 205 -1.82 0.44 -32.67
C SER A 205 -1.13 -0.05 -33.94
N VAL A 206 -0.36 -1.15 -33.89
CA VAL A 206 0.27 -1.73 -35.09
C VAL A 206 -0.18 -3.18 -35.22
N HIS A 207 -1.33 -3.43 -35.85
CA HIS A 207 -1.59 -4.63 -36.69
C HIS A 207 -3.05 -4.67 -37.16
N THR A 208 -3.35 -3.96 -38.25
CA THR A 208 -4.51 -4.30 -39.10
C THR A 208 -4.10 -4.26 -40.57
N ALA A 209 -3.67 -5.42 -41.11
CA ALA A 209 -3.78 -5.75 -42.54
C ALA A 209 -3.51 -7.26 -42.79
N SER A 210 -4.59 -8.05 -42.74
CA SER A 210 -4.95 -9.17 -43.64
C SER A 210 -4.09 -10.45 -43.82
N PRO A 211 -4.70 -11.58 -44.29
CA PRO A 211 -4.51 -12.90 -43.68
C PRO A 211 -3.78 -13.92 -44.57
N GLY A 212 -3.19 -14.95 -43.96
CA GLY A 212 -2.81 -16.16 -44.69
C GLY A 212 -1.90 -17.14 -43.93
N ARG A 213 -2.38 -18.38 -43.80
CA ARG A 213 -1.69 -19.63 -43.37
C ARG A 213 -1.46 -19.85 -41.87
N ARG A 214 -2.11 -20.91 -41.36
CA ARG A 214 -1.56 -21.74 -40.27
C ARG A 214 -0.35 -22.52 -40.83
N PRO A 215 0.67 -22.80 -40.01
CA PRO A 215 0.64 -24.10 -39.33
C PRO A 215 1.21 -24.10 -37.89
N ASP A 216 0.81 -25.17 -37.19
CA ASP A 216 1.48 -25.84 -36.07
C ASP A 216 1.30 -25.38 -34.62
N GLN A 217 0.70 -26.32 -33.87
CA GLN A 217 0.63 -26.39 -32.42
C GLN A 217 2.05 -26.49 -31.84
N VAL A 218 2.41 -25.54 -30.98
CA VAL A 218 3.40 -25.75 -29.93
C VAL A 218 2.78 -25.31 -28.62
N ALA A 219 2.61 -26.29 -27.73
CA ALA A 219 2.08 -26.13 -26.39
C ALA A 219 3.02 -25.26 -25.53
N LEU A 220 2.48 -24.22 -24.91
CA LEU A 220 3.13 -23.53 -23.79
C LEU A 220 2.46 -23.97 -22.50
N GLY A 221 3.20 -24.78 -21.75
CA GLY A 221 2.83 -25.28 -20.44
C GLY A 221 2.78 -24.16 -19.40
N GLN A 222 1.79 -24.27 -18.52
CA GLN A 222 1.70 -23.51 -17.28
C GLN A 222 2.81 -23.93 -16.30
N PRO A 223 3.48 -23.00 -15.60
CA PRO A 223 4.24 -23.36 -14.41
C PRO A 223 3.31 -23.51 -13.22
N ARG A 224 3.20 -24.75 -12.71
CA ARG A 224 2.59 -25.07 -11.41
C ARG A 224 3.59 -24.75 -10.29
N HIS A 225 3.10 -24.09 -9.24
CA HIS A 225 3.74 -23.96 -7.93
C HIS A 225 4.21 -25.31 -7.37
N PRO A 226 5.38 -25.40 -6.71
CA PRO A 226 5.71 -26.53 -5.86
C PRO A 226 5.15 -26.33 -4.44
N LEU A 227 4.20 -27.20 -4.08
CA LEU A 227 3.78 -27.46 -2.70
C LEU A 227 4.87 -28.25 -1.98
N TYR A 228 5.36 -27.73 -0.85
CA TYR A 228 6.24 -28.44 0.07
C TYR A 228 5.42 -29.51 0.81
N ARG A 229 5.75 -30.80 0.62
CA ARG A 229 5.17 -31.94 1.35
C ARG A 229 6.27 -32.49 2.27
N GLY A 230 6.02 -32.45 3.58
CA GLY A 230 6.89 -33.06 4.58
C GLY A 230 6.94 -34.59 4.45
N GLN A 231 8.08 -35.16 4.82
CA GLN A 231 8.25 -36.58 5.08
C GLN A 231 8.91 -36.74 6.46
N HIS A 232 8.12 -37.24 7.42
CA HIS A 232 8.58 -38.26 8.38
C HIS A 232 8.73 -39.57 7.56
N THR A 233 9.55 -40.58 7.85
CA THR A 233 10.21 -41.12 9.05
C THR A 233 11.28 -42.13 8.52
N PRO A 234 12.11 -42.85 9.32
CA PRO A 234 11.73 -43.78 10.40
C PRO A 234 12.19 -43.36 11.80
#